data_AF-A0A703XIS2-F1
#
_entry.id   AF-A0A703XIS2-F1
#
_cell.length_a   1.000
_cell.length_b   1.000
_cell.length_c   1.000
_cell.angle_alpha   90.00
_cell.angle_beta   90.00
_cell.angle_gamma   90.00
#
_symmetry.space_group_name_H-M   'P 1'
#
loop_
_entity.id
_entity.type
_entity.pdbx_description
1 polymer ?
#
loop_
_entity_poly.entity_id
_entity_poly.type
_entity_poly.pdbx_seq_one_letter_code
_entity_poly.pdbx_strand_id
1 'polypeptide(L)'
;QLLEQRYLPALFNGLVKEMNAAPAESEEKLAVLRVIRMLEDKSGRSDEVVKQYMAKRWSDKFHGQRDIQAQLMSHLDYALKHTDWHAERQAGDGDAISRWTPYDNPVVAAQKELSKLPVYQRVYQSLKTRAMGVLPADLNLRDQVGATFDQVFTSGDDNKLIVPQFLTRYGLQSYFVKQRDALIELTAMDSWVLNLTRSVKYSDADRAEIQRQLTEQYLSDYTATWRAGMDNLNVRNYESIAQLTGALEQIISGDQPLQRALTALRDNTQPAVLSEKLDDKALQEAMAEPDYQLLTRLGHEFAPENSTLAVQKDKENTLQAVYQQLTELHRYLLAIQNAPVPGKSALKAVQLRLDQNSSDPIFATRQMAKTLPAPLNRWVGKLADQAWHVVMVEAVHYMEVDWRDNVVKPFNEQLADNYPFNPRSQSDASLDAFERFFKPNGVLDTFYQQNLRLFMENDLSLEDGDNNVIIREDVREQLDTAQEIREAFFSRQNGLGAQFAVETVSLSGNKRRSVLNLDGQLVDYSQGRNYTAHLVWPNNMREGNESKLTLIGVSGGAPRSISFSGPWAQFRLFGAGQLTGVQEGTFSVRFNVDGGAMVYRVHTDTEDNPFTGGLFSQFRLPDTLY
;
A
#
# COMPACT_ATOMS: atom_id res chain seq x y z
N GLN A 1 13.51 16.38 -69.90
CA GLN A 1 14.62 15.39 -69.93
C GLN A 1 15.42 15.29 -68.63
N LEU A 2 16.46 16.10 -68.33
CA LEU A 2 17.27 15.89 -67.08
C LEU A 2 16.46 16.00 -65.78
N LEU A 3 15.44 16.87 -65.78
CA LEU A 3 14.50 17.05 -64.68
C LEU A 3 13.68 15.77 -64.39
N GLU A 4 13.11 15.14 -65.43
CA GLU A 4 12.29 13.93 -65.30
C GLU A 4 13.15 12.65 -65.17
N GLN A 5 14.34 12.62 -65.77
CA GLN A 5 15.16 11.42 -65.82
C GLN A 5 16.13 11.29 -64.63
N ARG A 6 16.43 12.39 -63.92
CA ARG A 6 17.37 12.37 -62.79
C ARG A 6 16.86 13.07 -61.55
N TYR A 7 16.34 14.28 -61.68
CA TYR A 7 15.97 15.09 -60.51
C TYR A 7 14.76 14.52 -59.78
N LEU A 8 13.62 14.34 -60.45
CA LEU A 8 12.41 13.77 -59.84
C LEU A 8 12.63 12.34 -59.29
N PRO A 9 13.26 11.40 -60.01
CA PRO A 9 13.60 10.09 -59.45
C PRO A 9 14.44 10.17 -58.17
N ALA A 10 15.40 11.10 -58.09
CA ALA A 10 16.19 11.30 -56.88
C ALA A 10 15.33 11.80 -55.69
N LEU A 11 14.34 12.68 -55.95
CA LEU A 11 13.39 13.11 -54.93
C LEU A 11 12.50 11.95 -54.47
N PHE A 12 11.92 11.18 -55.40
CA PHE A 12 11.08 10.03 -55.08
C PHE A 12 11.83 8.96 -54.31
N ASN A 13 13.07 8.63 -54.68
CA ASN A 13 13.91 7.70 -53.93
C ASN A 13 14.09 8.15 -52.47
N GLY A 14 14.33 9.45 -52.26
CA GLY A 14 14.46 10.04 -50.92
C GLY A 14 13.15 10.02 -50.12
N LEU A 15 12.03 10.35 -50.76
CA LEU A 15 10.71 10.38 -50.14
C LEU A 15 10.21 8.97 -49.81
N VAL A 16 10.36 8.01 -50.70
CA VAL A 16 9.97 6.61 -50.45
C VAL A 16 10.79 6.00 -49.31
N LYS A 17 12.09 6.31 -49.23
CA LYS A 17 12.92 5.88 -48.10
C LYS A 17 12.42 6.44 -46.76
N GLU A 18 12.04 7.71 -46.74
CA GLU A 18 11.50 8.38 -45.55
C GLU A 18 10.11 7.86 -45.18
N MET A 19 9.23 7.65 -46.17
CA MET A 19 7.91 7.06 -45.99
C MET A 19 8.00 5.66 -45.38
N ASN A 20 8.95 4.84 -45.84
CA ASN A 20 9.16 3.49 -45.32
C ASN A 20 9.80 3.48 -43.91
N ALA A 21 10.53 4.54 -43.54
CA ALA A 21 11.15 4.67 -42.22
C ALA A 21 10.20 5.30 -41.17
N ALA A 22 9.18 6.04 -41.61
CA ALA A 22 8.20 6.65 -40.73
C ALA A 22 7.41 5.58 -39.94
N PRO A 23 7.02 5.87 -38.68
CA PRO A 23 6.25 4.93 -37.87
C PRO A 23 4.97 4.45 -38.58
N ALA A 24 4.55 3.22 -38.29
CA ALA A 24 3.35 2.66 -38.89
C ALA A 24 2.12 3.53 -38.55
N GLU A 25 1.24 3.70 -39.53
CA GLU A 25 -0.03 4.43 -39.37
C GLU A 25 0.10 5.88 -38.86
N SER A 26 1.27 6.51 -39.04
CA SER A 26 1.59 7.84 -38.50
C SER A 26 1.26 9.00 -39.45
N GLU A 27 1.04 10.18 -38.86
CA GLU A 27 0.92 11.45 -39.62
C GLU A 27 2.19 11.78 -40.40
N GLU A 28 3.37 11.40 -39.88
CA GLU A 28 4.65 11.56 -40.57
C GLU A 28 4.65 10.79 -41.91
N LYS A 29 4.23 9.53 -41.88
CA LYS A 29 4.12 8.69 -43.09
C LYS A 29 3.10 9.28 -44.07
N LEU A 30 1.96 9.75 -43.58
CA LEU A 30 0.92 10.39 -44.41
C LEU A 30 1.44 11.68 -45.06
N ALA A 31 2.20 12.51 -44.34
CA ALA A 31 2.77 13.73 -44.86
C ALA A 31 3.76 13.47 -46.00
N VAL A 32 4.61 12.44 -45.86
CA VAL A 32 5.54 12.04 -46.93
C VAL A 32 4.77 11.53 -48.15
N LEU A 33 3.77 10.66 -47.94
CA LEU A 33 2.93 10.13 -49.00
C LEU A 33 2.17 11.23 -49.76
N ARG A 34 1.69 12.25 -49.04
CA ARG A 34 1.04 13.45 -49.62
C ARG A 34 1.96 14.15 -50.61
N VAL A 35 3.22 14.36 -50.25
CA VAL A 35 4.22 14.99 -51.13
C VAL A 35 4.54 14.12 -52.33
N ILE A 36 4.68 12.80 -52.16
CA ILE A 36 4.88 11.86 -53.27
C ILE A 36 3.73 11.95 -54.27
N ARG A 37 2.48 11.89 -53.79
CA ARG A 37 1.29 11.98 -54.64
C ARG A 37 1.17 13.32 -55.34
N MET A 38 1.46 14.43 -54.66
CA MET A 38 1.45 15.76 -55.27
C MET A 38 2.57 15.98 -56.29
N LEU A 39 3.75 15.37 -56.11
CA LEU A 39 4.82 15.44 -57.11
C LEU A 39 4.47 14.65 -58.38
N GLU A 40 3.76 13.54 -58.22
CA GLU A 40 3.40 12.64 -59.33
C GLU A 40 2.14 13.10 -60.09
N ASP A 41 1.08 13.48 -59.38
CA ASP A 41 -0.25 13.78 -59.95
C ASP A 41 -0.60 15.25 -59.78
N LYS A 42 -0.74 15.97 -60.90
CA LYS A 42 -1.04 17.40 -60.91
C LYS A 42 -2.48 17.72 -60.49
N SER A 43 -3.41 16.77 -60.59
CA SER A 43 -4.85 17.02 -60.39
C SER A 43 -5.23 17.41 -58.95
N GLY A 44 -4.46 16.93 -57.96
CA GLY A 44 -4.62 17.24 -56.54
C GLY A 44 -3.42 17.98 -55.94
N ARG A 45 -2.54 18.54 -56.78
CA ARG A 45 -1.27 19.16 -56.35
C ARG A 45 -1.52 20.52 -55.69
N SER A 46 -0.97 20.69 -54.48
CA SER A 46 -0.72 21.99 -53.88
C SER A 46 0.78 22.28 -53.92
N ASP A 47 1.20 23.19 -54.80
CA ASP A 47 2.60 23.59 -54.95
C ASP A 47 3.18 24.12 -53.64
N GLU A 48 2.39 24.85 -52.85
CA GLU A 48 2.82 25.40 -51.58
C GLU A 48 3.16 24.29 -50.57
N VAL A 49 2.31 23.27 -50.44
CA VAL A 49 2.52 22.14 -49.52
C VAL A 49 3.81 21.38 -49.88
N VAL A 50 4.01 21.09 -51.16
CA VAL A 50 5.23 20.40 -51.63
C VAL A 50 6.46 21.24 -51.36
N LYS A 51 6.43 22.54 -51.67
CA LYS A 51 7.55 23.46 -51.44
C LYS A 51 7.89 23.61 -49.97
N GLN A 52 6.90 23.78 -49.09
CA GLN A 52 7.13 23.91 -47.65
C GLN A 52 7.76 22.64 -47.06
N TYR A 53 7.25 21.46 -47.45
CA TYR A 53 7.82 20.19 -47.00
C TYR A 53 9.27 20.01 -47.46
N MET A 54 9.54 20.23 -48.75
CA MET A 54 10.86 20.06 -49.32
C MET A 54 11.85 21.10 -48.79
N ALA A 55 11.41 22.34 -48.56
CA ALA A 55 12.22 23.39 -47.93
C ALA A 55 12.65 22.99 -46.51
N LYS A 56 11.72 22.48 -45.69
CA LYS A 56 12.05 21.96 -44.35
C LYS A 56 13.05 20.80 -44.44
N ARG A 57 12.75 19.81 -45.29
CA ARG A 57 13.62 18.65 -45.52
C ARG A 57 15.05 19.05 -45.92
N TRP A 58 15.20 20.04 -46.79
CA TRP A 58 16.51 20.50 -47.23
C TRP A 58 17.20 21.41 -46.23
N SER A 59 16.45 22.19 -45.45
CA SER A 59 16.99 22.94 -44.31
C SER A 59 17.65 22.00 -43.30
N ASP A 60 17.00 20.87 -42.99
CA ASP A 60 17.52 19.88 -42.05
C ASP A 60 18.74 19.14 -42.61
N LYS A 61 18.71 18.77 -43.89
CA LYS A 61 19.78 17.98 -44.53
C LYS A 61 20.99 18.80 -44.97
N PHE A 62 20.80 20.05 -45.38
CA PHE A 62 21.83 20.94 -45.92
C PHE A 62 21.97 22.18 -45.03
N HIS A 63 22.04 21.98 -43.71
CA HIS A 63 22.11 23.05 -42.74
C HIS A 63 23.29 24.00 -43.03
N GLY A 64 23.03 25.31 -43.04
CA GLY A 64 24.04 26.33 -43.36
C GLY A 64 24.38 26.51 -44.85
N GLN A 65 23.87 25.67 -45.76
CA GLN A 65 24.17 25.71 -47.19
C GLN A 65 23.06 26.42 -48.00
N ARG A 66 22.90 27.72 -47.81
CA ARG A 66 21.79 28.51 -48.39
C ARG A 66 21.73 28.44 -49.92
N ASP A 67 22.86 28.50 -50.61
CA ASP A 67 22.89 28.49 -52.08
C ASP A 67 22.37 27.17 -52.66
N ILE A 68 22.73 26.05 -52.04
CA ILE A 68 22.26 24.72 -52.44
C ILE A 68 20.76 24.59 -52.19
N GLN A 69 20.27 25.05 -51.04
CA GLN A 69 18.83 25.05 -50.75
C GLN A 69 18.05 25.88 -51.77
N ALA A 70 18.55 27.08 -52.13
CA ALA A 70 17.92 27.95 -53.12
C ALA A 70 17.88 27.31 -54.53
N GLN A 71 18.96 26.67 -54.95
CA GLN A 71 19.02 25.95 -56.23
C GLN A 71 18.05 24.77 -56.28
N LEU A 72 18.00 23.95 -55.22
CA LEU A 72 17.06 22.84 -55.12
C LEU A 72 15.60 23.32 -55.17
N MET A 73 15.28 24.41 -54.46
CA MET A 73 13.96 25.04 -54.54
C MET A 73 13.64 25.55 -55.95
N SER A 74 14.61 26.15 -56.66
CA SER A 74 14.41 26.59 -58.04
C SER A 74 14.12 25.42 -58.99
N HIS A 75 14.84 24.30 -58.84
CA HIS A 75 14.57 23.09 -59.62
C HIS A 75 13.22 22.45 -59.29
N LEU A 76 12.81 22.48 -58.02
CA LEU A 76 11.48 22.02 -57.60
C LEU A 76 10.38 22.89 -58.22
N ASP A 77 10.53 24.20 -58.17
CA ASP A 77 9.60 25.16 -58.79
C ASP A 77 9.43 24.90 -60.28
N TYR A 78 10.52 24.61 -60.98
CA TYR A 78 10.49 24.25 -62.39
C TYR A 78 9.79 22.90 -62.61
N ALA A 79 10.09 21.88 -61.79
CA ALA A 79 9.42 20.57 -61.86
C ALA A 79 7.90 20.67 -61.68
N LEU A 80 7.44 21.34 -60.61
CA LEU A 80 6.01 21.47 -60.32
C LEU A 80 5.22 22.17 -61.44
N LYS A 81 5.85 23.08 -62.19
CA LYS A 81 5.22 23.74 -63.34
C LYS A 81 5.12 22.85 -64.58
N HIS A 82 6.10 21.98 -64.80
CA HIS A 82 6.32 21.34 -66.09
C HIS A 82 6.06 19.83 -66.13
N THR A 83 5.85 19.15 -64.99
CA THR A 83 5.70 17.69 -64.97
C THR A 83 4.34 17.23 -64.43
N ASP A 84 3.75 16.23 -65.09
CA ASP A 84 2.54 15.52 -64.66
C ASP A 84 2.64 14.04 -65.05
N TRP A 85 3.43 13.29 -64.28
CA TRP A 85 3.67 11.87 -64.54
C TRP A 85 2.39 11.05 -64.46
N HIS A 86 1.40 11.46 -63.67
CA HIS A 86 0.11 10.79 -63.65
C HIS A 86 -0.59 10.89 -65.00
N ALA A 87 -0.78 12.11 -65.52
CA ALA A 87 -1.45 12.32 -66.80
C ALA A 87 -0.69 11.67 -67.97
N GLU A 88 0.64 11.75 -67.98
CA GLU A 88 1.49 11.08 -68.97
C GLU A 88 1.27 9.55 -68.96
N ARG A 89 1.23 8.92 -67.77
CA ARG A 89 0.96 7.49 -67.64
C ARG A 89 -0.46 7.13 -68.07
N GLN A 90 -1.45 7.94 -67.72
CA GLN A 90 -2.84 7.72 -68.17
C GLN A 90 -2.99 7.86 -69.69
N ALA A 91 -2.18 8.70 -70.32
CA ALA A 91 -2.11 8.85 -71.78
C ALA A 91 -1.33 7.72 -72.48
N GLY A 92 -0.72 6.79 -71.72
CA GLY A 92 0.02 5.65 -72.25
C GLY A 92 1.49 5.92 -72.57
N ASP A 93 2.10 6.98 -72.01
CA ASP A 93 3.53 7.25 -72.18
C ASP A 93 4.39 6.16 -71.52
N GLY A 94 5.09 5.38 -72.34
CA GLY A 94 5.92 4.25 -71.88
C GLY A 94 7.10 4.67 -71.00
N ASP A 95 7.69 5.85 -71.23
CA ASP A 95 8.80 6.34 -70.43
C ASP A 95 8.31 6.80 -69.05
N ALA A 96 7.13 7.43 -68.97
CA ALA A 96 6.51 7.82 -67.70
C ALA A 96 6.12 6.59 -66.85
N ILE A 97 5.62 5.52 -67.50
CA ILE A 97 5.30 4.25 -66.83
C ILE A 97 6.59 3.62 -66.27
N SER A 98 7.64 3.55 -67.07
CA SER A 98 8.94 2.99 -66.64
C SER A 98 9.53 3.76 -65.46
N ARG A 99 9.48 5.11 -65.48
CA ARG A 99 9.97 5.97 -64.39
C ARG A 99 9.21 5.77 -63.07
N TRP A 100 7.90 5.53 -63.12
CA TRP A 100 7.07 5.35 -61.92
C TRP A 100 7.12 3.95 -61.32
N THR A 101 7.42 2.93 -62.14
CA THR A 101 7.40 1.51 -61.75
C THR A 101 8.08 1.20 -60.40
N PRO A 102 9.26 1.77 -60.06
CA PRO A 102 9.92 1.51 -58.77
C PRO A 102 9.14 2.03 -57.54
N TYR A 103 8.26 3.00 -57.71
CA TYR A 103 7.57 3.71 -56.63
C TYR A 103 6.13 3.23 -56.42
N ASP A 104 5.57 2.52 -57.39
CA ASP A 104 4.18 2.08 -57.38
C ASP A 104 3.85 1.19 -56.16
N ASN A 105 4.61 0.11 -55.98
CA ASN A 105 4.40 -0.82 -54.86
C ASN A 105 4.53 -0.16 -53.47
N PRO A 106 5.60 0.63 -53.18
CA PRO A 106 5.70 1.36 -51.92
C PRO A 106 4.53 2.32 -51.67
N VAL A 107 4.09 3.06 -52.69
CA VAL A 107 2.98 4.02 -52.58
C VAL A 107 1.66 3.29 -52.30
N VAL A 108 1.34 2.23 -53.04
CA VAL A 108 0.13 1.44 -52.83
C VAL A 108 0.15 0.76 -51.46
N ALA A 109 1.30 0.27 -51.00
CA ALA A 109 1.44 -0.32 -49.66
C ALA A 109 1.15 0.73 -48.57
N ALA A 110 1.73 1.93 -48.68
CA ALA A 110 1.48 3.02 -47.73
C ALA A 110 0.02 3.50 -47.76
N GLN A 111 -0.60 3.60 -48.95
CA GLN A 111 -2.02 3.91 -49.09
C GLN A 111 -2.89 2.86 -48.37
N LYS A 112 -2.62 1.57 -48.59
CA LYS A 112 -3.35 0.46 -47.96
C LYS A 112 -3.15 0.42 -46.44
N GLU A 113 -1.96 0.74 -45.96
CA GLU A 113 -1.66 0.85 -44.53
C GLU A 113 -2.43 2.01 -43.89
N LEU A 114 -2.26 3.22 -44.42
CA LEU A 114 -2.84 4.44 -43.85
C LEU A 114 -4.36 4.52 -43.99
N SER A 115 -4.95 3.82 -44.95
CA SER A 115 -6.41 3.71 -45.11
C SER A 115 -7.10 2.81 -44.07
N LYS A 116 -6.35 2.05 -43.28
CA LYS A 116 -6.92 1.28 -42.16
C LYS A 116 -7.48 2.18 -41.06
N LEU A 117 -6.88 3.36 -40.87
CA LEU A 117 -7.39 4.35 -39.93
C LEU A 117 -8.57 5.12 -40.56
N PRO A 118 -9.71 5.24 -39.87
CA PRO A 118 -10.77 6.16 -40.25
C PRO A 118 -10.26 7.59 -40.40
N VAL A 119 -10.87 8.35 -41.32
CA VAL A 119 -10.46 9.74 -41.63
C VAL A 119 -10.36 10.60 -40.37
N TYR A 120 -11.35 10.54 -39.48
CA TYR A 120 -11.38 11.34 -38.26
C TYR A 120 -10.22 11.02 -37.30
N GLN A 121 -9.75 9.77 -37.22
CA GLN A 121 -8.62 9.39 -36.37
C GLN A 121 -7.32 10.00 -36.88
N ARG A 122 -7.12 10.04 -38.20
CA ARG A 122 -5.96 10.69 -38.80
C ARG A 122 -5.98 12.20 -38.56
N VAL A 123 -7.13 12.84 -38.72
CA VAL A 123 -7.30 14.28 -38.38
C VAL A 123 -6.92 14.54 -36.94
N TYR A 124 -7.43 13.70 -36.05
CA TYR A 124 -7.20 13.82 -34.63
C TYR A 124 -5.70 13.71 -34.29
N GLN A 125 -5.00 12.74 -34.87
CA GLN A 125 -3.55 12.60 -34.70
C GLN A 125 -2.77 13.80 -35.26
N SER A 126 -3.15 14.31 -36.43
CA SER A 126 -2.54 15.51 -37.02
C SER A 126 -2.76 16.75 -36.14
N LEU A 127 -3.98 16.91 -35.62
CA LEU A 127 -4.34 17.96 -34.64
C LEU A 127 -3.43 17.92 -33.43
N LYS A 128 -3.34 16.75 -32.80
CA LYS A 128 -2.55 16.53 -31.59
C LYS A 128 -1.07 16.79 -31.83
N THR A 129 -0.52 16.30 -32.95
CA THR A 129 0.89 16.49 -33.31
C THR A 129 1.23 17.96 -33.56
N ARG A 130 0.39 18.69 -34.30
CA ARG A 130 0.58 20.12 -34.56
C ARG A 130 0.40 20.96 -33.29
N ALA A 131 -0.51 20.55 -32.40
CA ALA A 131 -0.73 21.24 -31.14
C ALA A 131 0.55 21.33 -30.30
N MET A 132 1.39 20.29 -30.31
CA MET A 132 2.69 20.27 -29.60
C MET A 132 3.66 21.37 -30.04
N GLY A 133 3.54 21.88 -31.27
CA GLY A 133 4.40 22.95 -31.79
C GLY A 133 3.83 24.36 -31.62
N VAL A 134 2.57 24.50 -31.25
CA VAL A 134 1.84 25.79 -31.21
C VAL A 134 1.39 26.14 -29.80
N LEU A 135 0.94 25.15 -29.03
CA LEU A 135 0.50 25.33 -27.66
C LEU A 135 1.72 25.47 -26.71
N PRO A 136 1.55 26.16 -25.57
CA PRO A 136 2.56 26.20 -24.53
C PRO A 136 2.78 24.81 -23.90
N ALA A 137 3.73 24.75 -22.96
CA ALA A 137 4.06 23.53 -22.24
C ALA A 137 2.83 22.90 -21.55
N ASP A 138 2.90 21.58 -21.41
CA ASP A 138 1.86 20.77 -20.79
C ASP A 138 1.62 21.12 -19.32
N LEU A 139 0.38 20.92 -18.85
CA LEU A 139 -0.01 21.20 -17.48
C LEU A 139 0.42 20.04 -16.58
N ASN A 140 1.16 20.34 -15.52
CA ASN A 140 1.54 19.36 -14.51
C ASN A 140 0.66 19.49 -13.25
N LEU A 141 -0.10 18.43 -12.92
CA LEU A 141 -0.96 18.40 -11.75
C LEU A 141 -0.19 18.57 -10.44
N ARG A 142 1.07 18.10 -10.35
CA ARG A 142 1.93 18.32 -9.18
C ARG A 142 2.14 19.82 -8.93
N ASP A 143 2.41 20.59 -9.98
CA ASP A 143 2.63 22.04 -9.88
C ASP A 143 1.33 22.79 -9.56
N GLN A 144 0.18 22.30 -10.04
CA GLN A 144 -1.13 22.88 -9.69
C GLN A 144 -1.49 22.67 -8.22
N VAL A 145 -1.10 21.54 -7.63
CA VAL A 145 -1.24 21.29 -6.18
C VAL A 145 -0.26 22.15 -5.37
N GLY A 146 0.95 22.35 -5.87
CA GLY A 146 1.95 23.27 -5.32
C GLY A 146 2.96 22.61 -4.37
N ALA A 147 3.61 23.44 -3.55
CA ALA A 147 4.85 23.07 -2.83
C ALA A 147 4.66 21.96 -1.78
N THR A 148 3.46 21.81 -1.22
CA THR A 148 3.15 20.77 -0.24
C THR A 148 2.75 19.43 -0.89
N PHE A 149 2.90 19.27 -2.21
CA PHE A 149 2.53 18.03 -2.89
C PHE A 149 3.16 16.80 -2.23
N ASP A 150 4.48 16.76 -2.06
CA ASP A 150 5.18 15.57 -1.54
C ASP A 150 4.94 15.34 -0.02
N GLN A 151 4.31 16.30 0.66
CA GLN A 151 3.89 16.14 2.06
C GLN A 151 2.53 15.43 2.18
N VAL A 152 1.74 15.36 1.11
CA VAL A 152 0.36 14.82 1.15
C VAL A 152 0.14 13.73 0.12
N PHE A 153 0.63 13.93 -1.10
CA PHE A 153 0.43 13.05 -2.24
C PHE A 153 1.71 12.33 -2.67
N THR A 154 1.49 11.18 -3.30
CA THR A 154 2.46 10.44 -4.11
C THR A 154 1.76 10.01 -5.41
N SER A 155 2.55 9.81 -6.46
CA SER A 155 2.09 9.29 -7.76
C SER A 155 2.63 7.89 -8.00
N GLY A 156 1.82 7.04 -8.65
CA GLY A 156 2.29 5.74 -9.14
C GLY A 156 3.06 5.86 -10.46
N ASP A 157 2.68 6.84 -11.29
CA ASP A 157 3.32 7.16 -12.57
C ASP A 157 3.30 8.67 -12.82
N ASP A 158 4.44 9.33 -12.67
CA ASP A 158 4.56 10.80 -12.82
C ASP A 158 4.13 11.29 -14.20
N ASN A 159 4.22 10.45 -15.25
CA ASN A 159 3.78 10.84 -16.59
C ASN A 159 2.26 11.06 -16.67
N LYS A 160 1.47 10.39 -15.81
CA LYS A 160 0.02 10.58 -15.75
C LYS A 160 -0.38 11.90 -15.08
N LEU A 161 0.54 12.54 -14.35
CA LEU A 161 0.31 13.88 -13.80
C LEU A 161 0.49 14.98 -14.84
N ILE A 162 1.08 14.67 -15.99
CA ILE A 162 1.28 15.59 -17.11
C ILE A 162 0.06 15.50 -18.03
N VAL A 163 -0.76 16.56 -18.02
CA VAL A 163 -1.90 16.72 -18.91
C VAL A 163 -1.44 17.51 -20.14
N PRO A 164 -1.47 16.92 -21.35
CA PRO A 164 -1.11 17.63 -22.57
C PRO A 164 -1.89 18.92 -22.71
N GLN A 165 -1.24 20.03 -23.08
CA GLN A 165 -1.91 21.33 -23.18
C GLN A 165 -3.09 21.28 -24.16
N PHE A 166 -3.02 20.41 -25.17
CA PHE A 166 -4.09 20.11 -26.11
C PHE A 166 -5.38 19.62 -25.44
N LEU A 167 -5.30 18.96 -24.29
CA LEU A 167 -6.42 18.40 -23.51
C LEU A 167 -6.70 19.22 -22.23
N THR A 168 -6.40 20.53 -22.27
CA THR A 168 -6.79 21.49 -21.24
C THR A 168 -7.90 22.40 -21.76
N ARG A 169 -8.53 23.17 -20.87
CA ARG A 169 -9.51 24.18 -21.29
C ARG A 169 -8.91 25.18 -22.27
N TYR A 170 -7.66 25.59 -22.04
CA TYR A 170 -6.96 26.48 -22.97
C TYR A 170 -6.78 25.81 -24.34
N GLY A 171 -6.34 24.56 -24.41
CA GLY A 171 -6.22 23.81 -25.67
C GLY A 171 -7.55 23.67 -26.40
N LEU A 172 -8.63 23.41 -25.67
CA LEU A 172 -10.00 23.32 -26.20
C LEU A 172 -10.40 24.65 -26.87
N GLN A 173 -10.33 25.74 -26.11
CA GLN A 173 -10.83 27.06 -26.53
C GLN A 173 -9.93 27.75 -27.57
N SER A 174 -8.61 27.67 -27.38
CA SER A 174 -7.65 28.41 -28.19
C SER A 174 -7.23 27.68 -29.46
N TYR A 175 -7.38 26.35 -29.51
CA TYR A 175 -6.89 25.53 -30.61
C TYR A 175 -7.96 24.59 -31.18
N PHE A 176 -8.48 23.63 -30.42
CA PHE A 176 -9.38 22.59 -30.96
C PHE A 176 -10.63 23.18 -31.64
N VAL A 177 -11.34 24.07 -30.94
CA VAL A 177 -12.55 24.72 -31.47
C VAL A 177 -12.24 25.58 -32.70
N LYS A 178 -11.10 26.28 -32.71
CA LYS A 178 -10.71 27.16 -33.83
C LYS A 178 -10.26 26.41 -35.08
N GLN A 179 -9.72 25.19 -34.92
CA GLN A 179 -9.18 24.39 -36.03
C GLN A 179 -10.19 23.42 -36.63
N ARG A 180 -11.36 23.26 -35.98
CA ARG A 180 -12.41 22.29 -36.32
C ARG A 180 -12.77 22.30 -37.80
N ASP A 181 -13.01 23.48 -38.37
CA ASP A 181 -13.52 23.60 -39.74
C ASP A 181 -12.38 23.59 -40.78
N ALA A 182 -11.23 24.19 -40.45
CA ALA A 182 -10.07 24.29 -41.34
C ALA A 182 -9.44 22.92 -41.69
N LEU A 183 -9.49 21.96 -40.76
CA LEU A 183 -8.87 20.65 -40.96
C LEU A 183 -9.76 19.66 -41.71
N ILE A 184 -11.08 19.86 -41.68
CA ILE A 184 -12.01 19.12 -42.52
C ILE A 184 -11.73 19.43 -44.00
N GLU A 185 -11.30 20.64 -44.34
CA GLU A 185 -10.91 20.97 -45.71
C GLU A 185 -9.62 20.27 -46.15
N LEU A 186 -8.65 20.13 -45.23
CA LEU A 186 -7.38 19.46 -45.48
C LEU A 186 -7.54 17.93 -45.66
N THR A 187 -8.53 17.30 -45.02
CA THR A 187 -8.75 15.83 -45.14
C THR A 187 -9.28 15.37 -46.48
N ALA A 188 -10.00 16.23 -47.21
CA ALA A 188 -10.49 15.88 -48.53
C ALA A 188 -9.31 15.64 -49.51
N MET A 189 -8.20 16.34 -49.27
CA MET A 189 -6.93 16.12 -49.96
C MET A 189 -6.29 14.78 -49.56
N ASP A 190 -6.36 14.41 -48.27
CA ASP A 190 -5.80 13.14 -47.78
C ASP A 190 -6.53 11.90 -48.30
N SER A 191 -7.85 11.98 -48.54
CA SER A 191 -8.57 10.86 -49.19
C SER A 191 -8.22 10.70 -50.66
N TRP A 192 -7.86 11.78 -51.36
CA TRP A 192 -7.28 11.70 -52.70
C TRP A 192 -5.85 11.13 -52.66
N VAL A 193 -5.03 11.53 -51.68
CA VAL A 193 -3.68 10.96 -51.47
C VAL A 193 -3.74 9.45 -51.26
N LEU A 194 -4.74 8.97 -50.54
CA LEU A 194 -4.96 7.56 -50.23
C LEU A 194 -5.71 6.78 -51.31
N ASN A 195 -6.09 7.43 -52.41
CA ASN A 195 -6.86 6.83 -53.50
C ASN A 195 -8.23 6.26 -53.04
N LEU A 196 -8.83 6.84 -51.99
CA LEU A 196 -10.12 6.44 -51.43
C LEU A 196 -11.30 7.14 -52.12
N THR A 197 -11.09 8.36 -52.62
CA THR A 197 -12.08 9.12 -53.39
C THR A 197 -11.43 9.78 -54.61
N ARG A 198 -12.18 9.87 -55.71
CA ARG A 198 -11.79 10.66 -56.90
C ARG A 198 -12.12 12.15 -56.75
N SER A 199 -12.98 12.52 -55.82
CA SER A 199 -13.30 13.92 -55.50
C SER A 199 -12.48 14.41 -54.30
N VAL A 200 -11.98 15.64 -54.42
CA VAL A 200 -11.25 16.38 -53.37
C VAL A 200 -12.23 17.17 -52.48
N LYS A 201 -13.52 16.81 -52.48
CA LYS A 201 -14.57 17.50 -51.70
C LYS A 201 -15.52 16.47 -51.07
N TYR A 202 -15.61 16.49 -49.75
CA TYR A 202 -16.63 15.79 -48.97
C TYR A 202 -17.99 16.49 -49.08
N SER A 203 -19.08 15.71 -48.99
CA SER A 203 -20.42 16.26 -48.82
C SER A 203 -20.57 16.91 -47.45
N ASP A 204 -21.53 17.84 -47.28
CA ASP A 204 -21.80 18.48 -46.00
C ASP A 204 -22.19 17.45 -44.91
N ALA A 205 -22.85 16.36 -45.30
CA ALA A 205 -23.20 15.27 -44.40
C ALA A 205 -21.95 14.49 -43.91
N ASP A 206 -21.01 14.19 -44.81
CA ASP A 206 -19.74 13.52 -44.44
C ASP A 206 -18.90 14.41 -43.53
N ARG A 207 -18.84 15.72 -43.82
CA ARG A 207 -18.14 16.71 -42.98
C ARG A 207 -18.71 16.74 -41.56
N ALA A 208 -20.04 16.79 -41.44
CA ALA A 208 -20.72 16.79 -40.15
C ALA A 208 -20.44 15.50 -39.35
N GLU A 209 -20.46 14.33 -39.99
CA GLU A 209 -20.17 13.07 -39.32
C GLU A 209 -18.69 12.96 -38.88
N ILE A 210 -17.75 13.38 -39.73
CA ILE A 210 -16.32 13.44 -39.37
C ILE A 210 -16.11 14.36 -38.17
N GLN A 211 -16.74 15.54 -38.17
CA GLN A 211 -16.65 16.50 -37.07
C GLN A 211 -17.23 15.93 -35.77
N ARG A 212 -18.35 15.22 -35.86
CA ARG A 212 -18.97 14.55 -34.71
C ARG A 212 -18.01 13.52 -34.12
N GLN A 213 -17.50 12.60 -34.93
CA GLN A 213 -16.57 11.55 -34.50
C GLN A 213 -15.27 12.13 -33.92
N LEU A 214 -14.74 13.19 -34.54
CA LEU A 214 -13.56 13.91 -34.05
C LEU A 214 -13.81 14.53 -32.67
N THR A 215 -14.99 15.13 -32.47
CA THR A 215 -15.40 15.72 -31.20
C THR A 215 -15.55 14.64 -30.13
N GLU A 216 -16.20 13.51 -30.44
CA GLU A 216 -16.33 12.40 -29.50
C GLU A 216 -14.96 11.82 -29.11
N GLN A 217 -14.04 11.64 -30.06
CA GLN A 217 -12.68 11.18 -29.76
C GLN A 217 -11.94 12.17 -28.85
N TYR A 218 -12.03 13.48 -29.15
CA TYR A 218 -11.38 14.52 -28.35
C TYR A 218 -11.93 14.53 -26.92
N LEU A 219 -13.25 14.50 -26.74
CA LEU A 219 -13.87 14.47 -25.40
C LEU A 219 -13.54 13.18 -24.63
N SER A 220 -13.46 12.04 -25.33
CA SER A 220 -13.05 10.76 -24.75
C SER A 220 -11.62 10.82 -24.22
N ASP A 221 -10.67 11.26 -25.04
CA ASP A 221 -9.27 11.41 -24.65
C ASP A 221 -9.08 12.44 -23.53
N TYR A 222 -9.82 13.56 -23.59
CA TYR A 222 -9.84 14.59 -22.56
C TYR A 222 -10.26 13.97 -21.22
N THR A 223 -11.40 13.28 -21.22
CA THR A 223 -11.97 12.66 -20.02
C THR A 223 -11.04 11.58 -19.46
N ALA A 224 -10.50 10.71 -20.32
CA ALA A 224 -9.57 9.66 -19.92
C ALA A 224 -8.28 10.22 -19.31
N THR A 225 -7.72 11.28 -19.89
CA THR A 225 -6.48 11.91 -19.41
C THR A 225 -6.67 12.54 -18.03
N TRP A 226 -7.75 13.31 -17.84
CA TRP A 226 -8.03 13.94 -16.55
C TRP A 226 -8.39 12.91 -15.47
N ARG A 227 -9.18 11.88 -15.80
CA ARG A 227 -9.46 10.78 -14.85
C ARG A 227 -8.17 10.06 -14.46
N ALA A 228 -7.32 9.71 -15.42
CA ALA A 228 -6.03 9.07 -15.16
C ALA A 228 -5.10 9.92 -14.29
N GLY A 229 -5.07 11.24 -14.49
CA GLY A 229 -4.28 12.16 -13.67
C GLY A 229 -4.81 12.23 -12.23
N MET A 230 -6.11 12.40 -12.05
CA MET A 230 -6.74 12.47 -10.72
C MET A 230 -6.67 11.12 -9.97
N ASP A 231 -6.79 10.00 -10.69
CA ASP A 231 -6.67 8.66 -10.12
C ASP A 231 -5.25 8.33 -9.65
N ASN A 232 -4.26 8.97 -10.25
CA ASN A 232 -2.85 8.76 -9.93
C ASN A 232 -2.38 9.60 -8.72
N LEU A 233 -3.18 10.56 -8.26
CA LEU A 233 -2.96 11.27 -7.00
C LEU A 233 -3.37 10.38 -5.82
N ASN A 234 -2.39 9.86 -5.08
CA ASN A 234 -2.64 8.99 -3.92
C ASN A 234 -2.10 9.62 -2.65
N VAL A 235 -2.84 9.52 -1.55
CA VAL A 235 -2.33 9.98 -0.25
C VAL A 235 -1.16 9.09 0.16
N ARG A 236 -0.04 9.72 0.57
CA ARG A 236 1.16 9.01 1.00
C ARG A 236 0.93 8.20 2.28
N ASN A 237 1.83 7.25 2.54
CA ASN A 237 1.92 6.61 3.84
C ASN A 237 2.67 7.50 4.84
N TYR A 238 2.38 7.32 6.12
CA TYR A 238 3.01 8.06 7.23
C TYR A 238 3.54 7.07 8.26
N GLU A 239 4.72 7.36 8.80
CA GLU A 239 5.41 6.46 9.75
C GLU A 239 5.16 6.86 11.20
N SER A 240 4.62 8.05 11.46
CA SER A 240 4.36 8.54 12.80
C SER A 240 3.19 9.51 12.86
N ILE A 241 2.64 9.68 14.07
CA ILE A 241 1.59 10.66 14.36
C ILE A 241 2.05 12.08 13.98
N ALA A 242 3.33 12.40 14.20
CA ALA A 242 3.89 13.71 13.88
C ALA A 242 3.90 14.01 12.36
N GLN A 243 4.26 13.03 11.53
CA GLN A 243 4.25 13.21 10.07
C GLN A 243 2.81 13.37 9.56
N LEU A 244 1.87 12.56 10.05
CA LEU A 244 0.46 12.63 9.63
C LEU A 244 -0.22 13.93 10.08
N THR A 245 0.04 14.39 11.32
CA THR A 245 -0.52 15.66 11.81
C THR A 245 0.01 16.84 10.99
N GLY A 246 1.31 16.88 10.66
CA GLY A 246 1.87 17.90 9.78
C GLY A 246 1.23 17.91 8.37
N ALA A 247 0.94 16.73 7.81
CA ALA A 247 0.24 16.65 6.53
C ALA A 247 -1.24 17.08 6.63
N LEU A 248 -1.94 16.70 7.70
CA LEU A 248 -3.30 17.15 7.97
C LEU A 248 -3.36 18.67 8.12
N GLU A 249 -2.38 19.29 8.78
CA GLU A 249 -2.27 20.75 8.91
C GLU A 249 -2.18 21.44 7.55
N GLN A 250 -1.39 20.90 6.61
CA GLN A 250 -1.34 21.41 5.23
C GLN A 250 -2.66 21.22 4.47
N ILE A 251 -3.35 20.10 4.70
CA ILE A 251 -4.64 19.80 4.07
C ILE A 251 -5.74 20.76 4.52
N ILE A 252 -5.82 21.04 5.83
CA ILE A 252 -6.92 21.82 6.42
C ILE A 252 -6.67 23.33 6.38
N SER A 253 -5.43 23.76 6.61
CA SER A 253 -5.11 25.18 6.90
C SER A 253 -3.94 25.77 6.11
N GLY A 254 -3.04 24.93 5.59
CA GLY A 254 -1.90 25.37 4.78
C GLY A 254 -2.27 25.58 3.30
N ASP A 255 -1.53 24.93 2.41
CA ASP A 255 -1.70 25.06 0.94
C ASP A 255 -2.99 24.40 0.39
N GLN A 256 -3.74 23.66 1.23
CA GLN A 256 -4.99 22.98 0.88
C GLN A 256 -4.88 22.14 -0.42
N PRO A 257 -3.94 21.18 -0.50
CA PRO A 257 -3.64 20.43 -1.71
C PRO A 257 -4.85 19.67 -2.29
N LEU A 258 -5.78 19.19 -1.46
CA LEU A 258 -7.01 18.54 -1.95
C LEU A 258 -7.90 19.53 -2.72
N GLN A 259 -8.08 20.74 -2.18
CA GLN A 259 -8.84 21.80 -2.82
C GLN A 259 -8.20 22.22 -4.14
N ARG A 260 -6.87 22.37 -4.15
CA ARG A 260 -6.13 22.76 -5.36
C ARG A 260 -6.25 21.73 -6.48
N ALA A 261 -6.10 20.45 -6.17
CA ALA A 261 -6.28 19.37 -7.16
C ALA A 261 -7.69 19.40 -7.77
N LEU A 262 -8.73 19.48 -6.93
CA LEU A 262 -10.12 19.55 -7.37
C LEU A 262 -10.41 20.85 -8.15
N THR A 263 -9.78 21.97 -7.76
CA THR A 263 -9.93 23.26 -8.47
C THR A 263 -9.30 23.18 -9.85
N ALA A 264 -8.11 22.58 -9.99
CA ALA A 264 -7.47 22.38 -11.29
C ALA A 264 -8.33 21.53 -12.23
N LEU A 265 -8.97 20.47 -11.71
CA LEU A 265 -9.94 19.67 -12.46
C LEU A 265 -11.17 20.51 -12.86
N ARG A 266 -11.78 21.22 -11.91
CA ARG A 266 -12.98 22.03 -12.16
C ARG A 266 -12.73 23.11 -13.20
N ASP A 267 -11.64 23.85 -13.06
CA ASP A 267 -11.33 24.97 -13.94
C ASP A 267 -11.05 24.51 -15.38
N ASN A 268 -10.68 23.24 -15.57
CA ASN A 268 -10.49 22.60 -16.87
C ASN A 268 -11.70 21.79 -17.37
N THR A 269 -12.72 21.52 -16.55
CA THR A 269 -13.84 20.64 -16.96
C THR A 269 -15.20 21.33 -16.92
N GLN A 270 -15.33 22.47 -16.24
CA GLN A 270 -16.58 23.22 -16.19
C GLN A 270 -16.63 24.39 -17.18
N PRO A 271 -17.83 24.71 -17.70
CA PRO A 271 -18.04 25.94 -18.47
C PRO A 271 -17.85 27.18 -17.60
N ALA A 272 -17.60 28.33 -18.24
CA ALA A 272 -17.58 29.61 -17.53
C ALA A 272 -18.95 29.90 -16.90
N VAL A 273 -18.96 30.42 -15.67
CA VAL A 273 -20.18 30.97 -15.09
C VAL A 273 -20.57 32.22 -15.87
N LEU A 274 -21.73 32.18 -16.53
CA LEU A 274 -22.27 33.32 -17.27
C LEU A 274 -22.82 34.35 -16.28
N SER A 275 -22.62 35.64 -16.58
CA SER A 275 -23.08 36.73 -15.75
C SER A 275 -24.61 36.80 -15.72
N GLU A 276 -25.20 36.86 -14.53
CA GLU A 276 -26.66 37.06 -14.33
C GLU A 276 -27.17 38.42 -14.87
N LYS A 277 -26.25 39.31 -15.28
CA LYS A 277 -26.58 40.62 -15.89
C LYS A 277 -26.74 40.55 -17.42
N LEU A 278 -26.45 39.43 -18.05
CA LEU A 278 -26.68 39.25 -19.49
C LEU A 278 -28.18 39.21 -19.76
N ASP A 279 -28.62 39.78 -20.89
CA ASP A 279 -29.99 39.60 -21.34
C ASP A 279 -30.20 38.18 -21.91
N ASP A 280 -31.46 37.77 -22.04
CA ASP A 280 -31.81 36.40 -22.46
C ASP A 280 -31.19 36.01 -23.81
N LYS A 281 -31.03 37.00 -24.71
CA LYS A 281 -30.45 36.79 -26.04
C LYS A 281 -28.94 36.56 -25.94
N ALA A 282 -28.20 37.42 -25.23
CA ALA A 282 -26.77 37.26 -25.05
C ALA A 282 -26.43 35.97 -24.25
N LEU A 283 -27.31 35.57 -23.33
CA LEU A 283 -27.17 34.29 -22.63
C LEU A 283 -27.30 33.10 -23.59
N GLN A 284 -28.32 33.11 -24.46
CA GLN A 284 -28.52 32.07 -25.47
C GLN A 284 -27.34 32.01 -26.46
N GLU A 285 -26.84 33.15 -26.92
CA GLU A 285 -25.68 33.23 -27.81
C GLU A 285 -24.42 32.65 -27.13
N ALA A 286 -24.14 33.04 -25.89
CA ALA A 286 -23.01 32.50 -25.13
C ALA A 286 -23.13 30.98 -24.88
N MET A 287 -24.33 30.47 -24.65
CA MET A 287 -24.58 29.03 -24.50
C MET A 287 -24.51 28.25 -25.82
N ALA A 288 -24.68 28.93 -26.95
CA ALA A 288 -24.59 28.34 -28.29
C ALA A 288 -23.15 28.22 -28.80
N GLU A 289 -22.19 28.91 -28.17
CA GLU A 289 -20.78 28.83 -28.53
C GLU A 289 -20.26 27.38 -28.40
N PRO A 290 -19.49 26.87 -29.39
CA PRO A 290 -19.04 25.48 -29.38
C PRO A 290 -18.21 25.11 -28.15
N ASP A 291 -17.36 26.02 -27.67
CA ASP A 291 -16.53 25.75 -26.51
C ASP A 291 -17.34 25.64 -25.21
N TYR A 292 -18.36 26.48 -25.05
CA TYR A 292 -19.30 26.40 -23.93
C TYR A 292 -20.07 25.07 -23.94
N GLN A 293 -20.55 24.63 -25.11
CA GLN A 293 -21.27 23.35 -25.24
C GLN A 293 -20.38 22.15 -24.91
N LEU A 294 -19.12 22.15 -25.40
CA LEU A 294 -18.17 21.08 -25.11
C LEU A 294 -17.78 21.05 -23.62
N LEU A 295 -17.50 22.21 -23.02
CA LEU A 295 -17.24 22.31 -21.58
C LEU A 295 -18.46 21.93 -20.74
N THR A 296 -19.67 22.22 -21.21
CA THR A 296 -20.89 21.74 -20.55
C THR A 296 -20.96 20.22 -20.57
N ARG A 297 -20.67 19.56 -21.70
CA ARG A 297 -20.61 18.09 -21.78
C ARG A 297 -19.54 17.52 -20.84
N LEU A 298 -18.34 18.08 -20.82
CA LEU A 298 -17.29 17.70 -19.87
C LEU A 298 -17.73 17.90 -18.42
N GLY A 299 -18.40 19.01 -18.13
CA GLY A 299 -18.91 19.31 -16.79
C GLY A 299 -19.89 18.26 -16.26
N HIS A 300 -20.66 17.62 -17.16
CA HIS A 300 -21.53 16.49 -16.79
C HIS A 300 -20.73 15.22 -16.49
N GLU A 301 -19.68 14.92 -17.27
CA GLU A 301 -18.80 13.76 -17.06
C GLU A 301 -18.02 13.82 -15.73
N PHE A 302 -17.76 15.03 -15.24
CA PHE A 302 -17.06 15.31 -13.98
C PHE A 302 -17.99 15.95 -12.92
N ALA A 303 -19.31 15.80 -13.06
CA ALA A 303 -20.26 16.39 -12.14
C ALA A 303 -20.07 15.93 -10.68
N PRO A 304 -19.80 14.64 -10.38
CA PRO A 304 -19.55 14.20 -9.02
C PRO A 304 -18.36 14.91 -8.37
N GLU A 305 -17.23 14.98 -9.06
CA GLU A 305 -15.99 15.63 -8.58
C GLU A 305 -16.20 17.12 -8.39
N ASN A 306 -16.77 17.79 -9.40
CA ASN A 306 -16.96 19.23 -9.40
C ASN A 306 -17.98 19.69 -8.35
N SER A 307 -18.99 18.86 -8.06
CA SER A 307 -19.99 19.15 -7.04
C SER A 307 -19.40 19.28 -5.62
N THR A 308 -18.24 18.67 -5.36
CA THR A 308 -17.58 18.73 -4.04
C THR A 308 -17.16 20.15 -3.64
N LEU A 309 -16.86 20.99 -4.64
CA LEU A 309 -16.48 22.39 -4.46
C LEU A 309 -17.68 23.35 -4.52
N ALA A 310 -18.84 22.88 -5.00
CA ALA A 310 -20.01 23.72 -5.21
C ALA A 310 -20.71 24.05 -3.89
N VAL A 311 -21.03 25.34 -3.69
CA VAL A 311 -21.83 25.81 -2.56
C VAL A 311 -23.31 25.64 -2.92
N GLN A 312 -24.04 24.83 -2.17
CA GLN A 312 -25.50 24.75 -2.29
C GLN A 312 -26.12 25.88 -1.47
N LYS A 313 -27.22 26.48 -1.94
CA LYS A 313 -27.96 27.52 -1.20
C LYS A 313 -28.25 27.00 0.22
N ASP A 314 -27.64 27.66 1.21
CA ASP A 314 -27.76 27.43 2.66
C ASP A 314 -27.03 26.20 3.25
N LYS A 315 -26.11 25.54 2.53
CA LYS A 315 -25.25 24.48 3.08
C LYS A 315 -23.78 24.67 2.71
N GLU A 316 -22.89 24.31 3.62
CA GLU A 316 -21.45 24.20 3.34
C GLU A 316 -21.20 23.22 2.19
N ASN A 317 -20.17 23.48 1.39
CA ASN A 317 -19.78 22.54 0.33
C ASN A 317 -19.19 21.24 0.94
N THR A 318 -19.19 20.15 0.17
CA THR A 318 -18.74 18.84 0.67
C THR A 318 -17.28 18.89 1.14
N LEU A 319 -16.42 19.64 0.45
CA LEU A 319 -15.02 19.78 0.84
C LEU A 319 -14.85 20.48 2.20
N GLN A 320 -15.66 21.48 2.51
CA GLN A 320 -15.65 22.18 3.79
C GLN A 320 -16.05 21.24 4.94
N ALA A 321 -17.09 20.43 4.73
CA ALA A 321 -17.46 19.40 5.70
C ALA A 321 -16.32 18.39 5.91
N VAL A 322 -15.61 18.01 4.84
CA VAL A 322 -14.41 17.16 4.93
C VAL A 322 -13.32 17.84 5.75
N TYR A 323 -13.05 19.13 5.54
CA TYR A 323 -12.04 19.86 6.30
C TYR A 323 -12.39 20.00 7.78
N GLN A 324 -13.67 20.18 8.12
CA GLN A 324 -14.12 20.13 9.51
C GLN A 324 -13.84 18.76 10.13
N GLN A 325 -14.21 17.67 9.44
CA GLN A 325 -13.95 16.32 9.93
C GLN A 325 -12.45 16.01 10.06
N LEU A 326 -11.63 16.45 9.11
CA LEU A 326 -10.17 16.31 9.17
C LEU A 326 -9.54 17.18 10.27
N THR A 327 -10.15 18.31 10.61
CA THR A 327 -9.73 19.14 11.76
C THR A 327 -9.98 18.40 13.08
N GLU A 328 -11.12 17.72 13.22
CA GLU A 328 -11.40 16.87 14.38
C GLU A 328 -10.42 15.70 14.49
N LEU A 329 -10.11 15.05 13.36
CA LEU A 329 -9.08 14.01 13.29
C LEU A 329 -7.70 14.56 13.69
N HIS A 330 -7.31 15.71 13.16
CA HIS A 330 -6.05 16.37 13.48
C HIS A 330 -5.94 16.70 14.98
N ARG A 331 -6.99 17.28 15.57
CA ARG A 331 -7.04 17.60 17.01
C ARG A 331 -6.91 16.35 17.88
N TYR A 332 -7.57 15.27 17.48
CA TYR A 332 -7.50 13.99 18.18
C TYR A 332 -6.08 13.42 18.19
N LEU A 333 -5.42 13.40 17.02
CA LEU A 333 -4.04 12.94 16.90
C LEU A 333 -3.05 13.84 17.66
N LEU A 334 -3.23 15.16 17.62
CA LEU A 334 -2.44 16.10 18.41
C LEU A 334 -2.60 15.89 19.91
N ALA A 335 -3.80 15.52 20.39
CA ALA A 335 -4.00 15.23 21.81
C ALA A 335 -3.21 13.99 22.26
N ILE A 336 -3.08 12.98 21.40
CA ILE A 336 -2.23 11.80 21.64
C ILE A 336 -0.75 12.20 21.61
N GLN A 337 -0.33 12.93 20.57
CA GLN A 337 1.07 13.34 20.38
C GLN A 337 1.59 14.23 21.52
N ASN A 338 0.76 15.15 22.02
CA ASN A 338 1.15 16.10 23.06
C ASN A 338 0.90 15.58 24.49
N ALA A 339 0.46 14.33 24.65
CA ALA A 339 0.32 13.73 25.97
C ALA A 339 1.68 13.57 26.65
N PRO A 340 1.76 13.56 28.00
CA PRO A 340 3.03 13.37 28.72
C PRO A 340 3.76 12.07 28.34
N VAL A 341 3.01 11.03 27.99
CA VAL A 341 3.51 9.76 27.45
C VAL A 341 2.65 9.41 26.23
N PRO A 342 3.07 9.78 25.00
CA PRO A 342 2.28 9.60 23.78
C PRO A 342 1.86 8.15 23.55
N GLY A 343 2.82 7.23 23.62
CA GLY A 343 2.62 5.78 23.62
C GLY A 343 1.49 5.26 24.50
N LYS A 344 1.44 5.68 25.77
CA LYS A 344 0.38 5.30 26.71
C LYS A 344 -0.98 5.88 26.31
N SER A 345 -0.99 7.11 25.80
CA SER A 345 -2.21 7.73 25.29
C SER A 345 -2.73 7.04 24.02
N ALA A 346 -1.82 6.62 23.13
CA ALA A 346 -2.12 5.85 21.93
C ALA A 346 -2.69 4.47 22.30
N LEU A 347 -2.08 3.76 23.26
CA LEU A 347 -2.58 2.49 23.77
C LEU A 347 -4.01 2.62 24.31
N LYS A 348 -4.28 3.64 25.13
CA LYS A 348 -5.63 3.91 25.63
C LYS A 348 -6.63 4.18 24.49
N ALA A 349 -6.23 4.93 23.47
CA ALA A 349 -7.06 5.19 22.30
C ALA A 349 -7.42 3.90 21.54
N VAL A 350 -6.45 3.00 21.35
CA VAL A 350 -6.68 1.68 20.74
C VAL A 350 -7.66 0.87 21.59
N GLN A 351 -7.41 0.77 22.90
CA GLN A 351 -8.26 0.00 23.82
C GLN A 351 -9.72 0.47 23.82
N LEU A 352 -9.95 1.79 23.89
CA LEU A 352 -11.29 2.36 23.84
C LEU A 352 -12.03 2.00 22.55
N ARG A 353 -11.31 1.98 21.43
CA ARG A 353 -11.89 1.62 20.14
C ARG A 353 -12.31 0.15 20.08
N LEU A 354 -11.46 -0.76 20.56
CA LEU A 354 -11.71 -2.19 20.57
C LEU A 354 -12.82 -2.59 21.55
N ASP A 355 -12.85 -1.97 22.73
CA ASP A 355 -13.80 -2.31 23.79
C ASP A 355 -15.22 -1.76 23.53
N GLN A 356 -15.33 -0.56 22.94
CA GLN A 356 -16.61 0.17 22.84
C GLN A 356 -17.14 0.35 21.42
N ASN A 357 -16.52 -0.28 20.42
CA ASN A 357 -16.83 -0.08 19.00
C ASN A 357 -16.91 1.43 18.65
N SER A 358 -16.01 2.22 19.27
CA SER A 358 -16.27 3.63 19.57
C SER A 358 -16.33 4.51 18.32
N SER A 359 -17.21 5.52 18.35
CA SER A 359 -17.29 6.62 17.37
C SER A 359 -16.16 7.63 17.59
N ASP A 360 -14.91 7.18 17.46
CA ASP A 360 -13.74 8.07 17.49
C ASP A 360 -13.61 8.90 16.19
N PRO A 361 -12.81 9.98 16.17
CA PRO A 361 -12.63 10.80 14.98
C PRO A 361 -12.04 10.06 13.77
N ILE A 362 -11.26 8.99 13.97
CA ILE A 362 -10.75 8.14 12.89
C ILE A 362 -11.90 7.35 12.28
N PHE A 363 -12.76 6.73 13.10
CA PHE A 363 -13.96 6.00 12.65
C PHE A 363 -14.93 6.93 11.91
N ALA A 364 -15.22 8.11 12.47
CA ALA A 364 -16.08 9.10 11.84
C ALA A 364 -15.54 9.55 10.47
N THR A 365 -14.23 9.78 10.36
CA THR A 365 -13.57 10.12 9.10
C THR A 365 -13.67 8.98 8.07
N ARG A 366 -13.44 7.73 8.50
CA ARG A 366 -13.61 6.56 7.63
C ARG A 366 -15.06 6.39 7.16
N GLN A 367 -16.04 6.63 8.03
CA GLN A 367 -17.45 6.53 7.68
C GLN A 367 -17.88 7.65 6.73
N MET A 368 -17.37 8.86 6.92
CA MET A 368 -17.55 9.97 5.98
C MET A 368 -16.96 9.63 4.61
N ALA A 369 -15.75 9.08 4.57
CA ALA A 369 -15.09 8.71 3.32
C ALA A 369 -15.95 7.82 2.41
N LYS A 370 -16.73 6.89 2.99
CA LYS A 370 -17.61 5.97 2.24
C LYS A 370 -18.74 6.66 1.47
N THR A 371 -19.13 7.88 1.88
CA THR A 371 -20.23 8.61 1.23
C THR A 371 -19.74 9.67 0.24
N LEU A 372 -18.43 9.90 0.16
CA LEU A 372 -17.83 10.88 -0.73
C LEU A 372 -17.71 10.33 -2.17
N PRO A 373 -17.76 11.20 -3.19
CA PRO A 373 -17.39 10.81 -4.55
C PRO A 373 -15.88 10.57 -4.67
N ALA A 374 -15.48 9.78 -5.66
CA ALA A 374 -14.08 9.72 -6.07
C ALA A 374 -13.61 11.07 -6.62
N PRO A 375 -12.32 11.45 -6.47
CA PRO A 375 -11.26 10.75 -5.73
C PRO A 375 -11.26 11.02 -4.22
N LEU A 376 -12.13 11.90 -3.72
CA LEU A 376 -12.09 12.37 -2.33
C LEU A 376 -12.33 11.26 -1.31
N ASN A 377 -13.20 10.29 -1.63
CA ASN A 377 -13.40 9.08 -0.81
C ASN A 377 -12.09 8.33 -0.52
N ARG A 378 -11.24 8.12 -1.54
CA ARG A 378 -9.98 7.39 -1.41
C ARG A 378 -8.99 8.18 -0.56
N TRP A 379 -8.92 9.50 -0.75
CA TRP A 379 -7.99 10.35 -0.02
C TRP A 379 -8.35 10.42 1.45
N VAL A 380 -9.62 10.70 1.77
CA VAL A 380 -10.10 10.77 3.16
C VAL A 380 -10.08 9.41 3.83
N GLY A 381 -10.43 8.35 3.11
CA GLY A 381 -10.34 6.96 3.59
C GLY A 381 -8.90 6.60 3.95
N LYS A 382 -7.95 6.86 3.05
CA LYS A 382 -6.52 6.60 3.29
C LYS A 382 -5.99 7.39 4.48
N LEU A 383 -6.38 8.66 4.67
CA LEU A 383 -5.99 9.44 5.85
C LEU A 383 -6.51 8.80 7.15
N ALA A 384 -7.75 8.31 7.17
CA ALA A 384 -8.30 7.60 8.33
C ALA A 384 -7.55 6.28 8.58
N ASP A 385 -7.23 5.53 7.53
CA ASP A 385 -6.46 4.28 7.66
C ASP A 385 -5.05 4.52 8.16
N GLN A 386 -4.37 5.56 7.66
CA GLN A 386 -3.07 5.98 8.16
C GLN A 386 -3.13 6.47 9.60
N ALA A 387 -4.18 7.21 9.99
CA ALA A 387 -4.37 7.62 11.38
C ALA A 387 -4.50 6.44 12.34
N TRP A 388 -5.26 5.41 11.95
CA TRP A 388 -5.33 4.17 12.71
C TRP A 388 -3.97 3.48 12.80
N HIS A 389 -3.28 3.36 11.67
CA HIS A 389 -1.97 2.71 11.60
C HIS A 389 -0.94 3.37 12.53
N VAL A 390 -0.72 4.69 12.42
CA VAL A 390 0.30 5.37 13.22
C VAL A 390 -0.02 5.39 14.72
N VAL A 391 -1.31 5.42 15.09
CA VAL A 391 -1.73 5.29 16.50
C VAL A 391 -1.48 3.87 17.01
N MET A 392 -1.75 2.85 16.20
CA MET A 392 -1.46 1.46 16.56
C MET A 392 0.04 1.22 16.73
N VAL A 393 0.86 1.68 15.80
CA VAL A 393 2.32 1.55 15.86
C VAL A 393 2.87 2.20 17.14
N GLU A 394 2.40 3.40 17.47
CA GLU A 394 2.80 4.11 18.70
C GLU A 394 2.37 3.36 19.97
N ALA A 395 1.17 2.76 19.97
CA ALA A 395 0.66 1.94 21.07
C ALA A 395 1.48 0.65 21.28
N VAL A 396 1.78 -0.05 20.19
CA VAL A 396 2.55 -1.31 20.19
C VAL A 396 3.98 -1.06 20.64
N HIS A 397 4.62 0.01 20.14
CA HIS A 397 5.95 0.41 20.57
C HIS A 397 6.02 0.67 22.08
N TYR A 398 5.04 1.39 22.63
CA TYR A 398 4.95 1.61 24.07
C TYR A 398 4.77 0.30 24.85
N MET A 399 3.90 -0.59 24.37
CA MET A 399 3.62 -1.86 25.03
C MET A 399 4.85 -2.77 25.09
N GLU A 400 5.69 -2.78 24.06
CA GLU A 400 6.96 -3.53 24.08
C GLU A 400 7.97 -2.95 25.06
N VAL A 401 8.11 -1.62 25.11
CA VAL A 401 8.98 -0.97 26.11
C VAL A 401 8.48 -1.28 27.53
N ASP A 402 7.17 -1.20 27.75
CA ASP A 402 6.53 -1.51 29.03
C ASP A 402 6.71 -3.00 29.42
N TRP A 403 6.58 -3.92 28.46
CA TRP A 403 6.84 -5.35 28.64
C TRP A 403 8.27 -5.62 29.07
N ARG A 404 9.24 -5.08 28.32
CA ARG A 404 10.66 -5.27 28.61
C ARG A 404 10.99 -4.75 30.00
N ASP A 405 10.55 -3.54 30.33
CA ASP A 405 10.98 -2.85 31.54
C ASP A 405 10.23 -3.33 32.79
N ASN A 406 8.95 -3.67 32.68
CA ASN A 406 8.09 -4.02 33.82
C ASN A 406 7.76 -5.51 33.96
N VAL A 407 8.04 -6.34 32.94
CA VAL A 407 7.80 -7.79 33.01
C VAL A 407 9.08 -8.59 32.82
N VAL A 408 9.77 -8.42 31.69
CA VAL A 408 10.95 -9.21 31.35
C VAL A 408 12.10 -8.92 32.30
N LYS A 409 12.42 -7.65 32.53
CA LYS A 409 13.52 -7.26 33.40
C LYS A 409 13.34 -7.74 34.85
N PRO A 410 12.19 -7.53 35.53
CA PRO A 410 11.97 -8.09 36.87
C PRO A 410 12.08 -9.61 36.92
N PHE A 411 11.59 -10.33 35.90
CA PHE A 411 11.73 -11.78 35.82
C PHE A 411 13.20 -12.21 35.70
N ASN A 412 13.94 -11.60 34.78
CA ASN A 412 15.34 -11.93 34.54
C ASN A 412 16.23 -11.62 35.76
N GLU A 413 16.00 -10.48 36.42
CA GLU A 413 16.81 -10.06 37.57
C GLU A 413 16.53 -10.88 38.84
N GLN A 414 15.29 -11.37 39.02
CA GLN A 414 14.87 -11.98 40.30
C GLN A 414 14.67 -13.50 40.23
N LEU A 415 14.32 -14.05 39.06
CA LEU A 415 13.82 -15.42 38.93
C LEU A 415 14.61 -16.27 37.94
N ALA A 416 14.92 -15.76 36.73
CA ALA A 416 15.39 -16.58 35.60
C ALA A 416 16.66 -17.40 35.88
N ASP A 417 17.65 -16.82 36.57
CA ASP A 417 18.94 -17.46 36.87
C ASP A 417 18.92 -18.34 38.14
N ASN A 418 17.81 -18.36 38.86
CA ASN A 418 17.66 -19.08 40.13
C ASN A 418 16.85 -20.37 39.94
N TYR A 419 17.03 -21.33 40.84
CA TYR A 419 16.17 -22.52 40.89
C TYR A 419 14.75 -22.12 41.34
N PRO A 420 13.66 -22.60 40.70
CA PRO A 420 13.59 -23.74 39.78
C PRO A 420 13.73 -23.38 38.27
N PHE A 421 13.75 -22.11 37.88
CA PHE A 421 13.82 -21.67 36.47
C PHE A 421 15.15 -22.04 35.79
N ASN A 422 16.23 -22.05 36.56
CA ASN A 422 17.51 -22.65 36.20
C ASN A 422 17.78 -23.87 37.09
N PRO A 423 17.51 -25.10 36.61
CA PRO A 423 17.69 -26.33 37.38
C PRO A 423 19.12 -26.57 37.88
N ARG A 424 20.13 -25.92 37.25
CA ARG A 424 21.54 -26.04 37.61
C ARG A 424 21.98 -25.02 38.66
N SER A 425 21.15 -24.02 38.96
CA SER A 425 21.48 -22.96 39.90
C SER A 425 21.59 -23.49 41.32
N GLN A 426 22.60 -23.03 42.07
CA GLN A 426 22.76 -23.29 43.50
C GLN A 426 21.96 -22.30 44.35
N SER A 427 21.56 -21.18 43.76
CA SER A 427 20.71 -20.18 44.40
C SER A 427 19.24 -20.46 44.11
N ASP A 428 18.42 -20.24 45.13
CA ASP A 428 16.98 -20.43 45.08
C ASP A 428 16.27 -19.11 44.79
N ALA A 429 15.24 -19.15 43.94
CA ALA A 429 14.37 -18.01 43.70
C ALA A 429 13.61 -17.68 44.98
N SER A 430 13.48 -16.39 45.32
CA SER A 430 12.68 -15.97 46.46
C SER A 430 11.20 -16.32 46.23
N LEU A 431 10.55 -16.95 47.22
CA LEU A 431 9.11 -17.24 47.15
C LEU A 431 8.27 -15.96 47.06
N ASP A 432 8.71 -14.87 47.68
CA ASP A 432 8.03 -13.57 47.59
C ASP A 432 8.17 -12.96 46.19
N ALA A 433 9.33 -13.10 45.53
CA ALA A 433 9.50 -12.66 44.14
C ALA A 433 8.65 -13.51 43.18
N PHE A 434 8.65 -14.84 43.39
CA PHE A 434 7.81 -15.78 42.65
C PHE A 434 6.32 -15.45 42.81
N GLU A 435 5.87 -15.25 44.04
CA GLU A 435 4.50 -14.87 44.37
C GLU A 435 4.11 -13.55 43.72
N ARG A 436 4.91 -12.49 43.85
CA ARG A 436 4.62 -11.18 43.25
C ARG A 436 4.48 -11.26 41.74
N PHE A 437 5.27 -12.12 41.08
CA PHE A 437 5.27 -12.24 39.63
C PHE A 437 4.07 -13.02 39.09
N PHE A 438 3.81 -14.21 39.63
CA PHE A 438 2.85 -15.18 39.06
C PHE A 438 1.46 -15.17 39.71
N LYS A 439 1.28 -14.58 40.89
CA LYS A 439 -0.04 -14.60 41.55
C LYS A 439 -1.12 -13.95 40.68
N PRO A 440 -2.41 -14.26 40.91
CA PRO A 440 -3.51 -13.46 40.36
C PRO A 440 -3.36 -11.98 40.74
N ASN A 441 -3.48 -11.09 39.75
CA ASN A 441 -3.16 -9.66 39.86
C ASN A 441 -1.70 -9.37 40.27
N GLY A 442 -0.78 -10.30 39.96
CA GLY A 442 0.67 -10.13 40.04
C GLY A 442 1.21 -9.34 38.84
N VAL A 443 2.53 -9.26 38.73
CA VAL A 443 3.19 -8.48 37.65
C VAL A 443 2.74 -8.93 36.26
N LEU A 444 2.84 -10.22 35.96
CA LEU A 444 2.53 -10.74 34.64
C LEU A 444 1.03 -10.68 34.33
N ASP A 445 0.19 -11.10 35.28
CA ASP A 445 -1.27 -11.11 35.12
C ASP A 445 -1.84 -9.69 34.97
N THR A 446 -1.32 -8.72 35.73
CA THR A 446 -1.72 -7.32 35.60
C THR A 446 -1.37 -6.79 34.22
N PHE A 447 -0.16 -7.07 33.72
CA PHE A 447 0.25 -6.65 32.39
C PHE A 447 -0.63 -7.29 31.30
N TYR A 448 -0.88 -8.60 31.41
CA TYR A 448 -1.76 -9.30 30.49
C TYR A 448 -3.16 -8.68 30.44
N GLN A 449 -3.79 -8.50 31.60
CA GLN A 449 -5.16 -7.97 31.68
C GLN A 449 -5.26 -6.53 31.20
N GLN A 450 -4.27 -5.68 31.51
CA GLN A 450 -4.31 -4.26 31.18
C GLN A 450 -3.87 -3.96 29.76
N ASN A 451 -2.93 -4.73 29.19
CA ASN A 451 -2.27 -4.38 27.93
C ASN A 451 -2.52 -5.41 26.82
N LEU A 452 -2.37 -6.71 27.09
CA LEU A 452 -2.36 -7.74 26.03
C LEU A 452 -3.74 -8.31 25.70
N ARG A 453 -4.63 -8.42 26.69
CA ARG A 453 -5.90 -9.14 26.57
C ARG A 453 -6.72 -8.70 25.37
N LEU A 454 -6.94 -7.39 25.21
CA LEU A 454 -7.72 -6.86 24.09
C LEU A 454 -7.05 -7.07 22.73
N PHE A 455 -5.72 -7.16 22.67
CA PHE A 455 -4.98 -7.42 21.43
C PHE A 455 -4.96 -8.90 21.06
N MET A 456 -5.06 -9.79 22.05
CA MET A 456 -5.14 -11.24 21.83
C MET A 456 -6.56 -11.71 21.50
N GLU A 457 -7.57 -11.10 22.11
CA GLU A 457 -8.98 -11.45 21.89
C GLU A 457 -9.56 -10.89 20.58
N ASN A 458 -8.97 -9.82 20.02
CA ASN A 458 -9.40 -9.21 18.78
C ASN A 458 -8.42 -9.53 17.63
N ASP A 459 -8.95 -9.86 16.46
CA ASP A 459 -8.15 -10.02 15.24
C ASP A 459 -7.77 -8.62 14.70
N LEU A 460 -6.57 -8.17 15.05
CA LEU A 460 -6.03 -6.86 14.68
C LEU A 460 -5.09 -6.98 13.48
N SER A 461 -5.58 -7.53 12.37
CA SER A 461 -4.84 -7.50 11.11
C SER A 461 -4.67 -6.05 10.64
N LEU A 462 -3.42 -5.66 10.38
CA LEU A 462 -3.07 -4.29 9.97
C LEU A 462 -3.17 -4.05 8.46
N GLU A 463 -3.38 -5.07 7.64
CA GLU A 463 -3.62 -4.96 6.19
C GLU A 463 -4.49 -6.10 5.65
N ASP A 464 -5.20 -5.84 4.55
CA ASP A 464 -5.91 -6.86 3.75
C ASP A 464 -4.86 -7.78 3.09
N GLY A 465 -4.50 -8.89 3.74
CA GLY A 465 -3.83 -10.01 3.06
C GLY A 465 -2.61 -10.62 3.73
N ASP A 466 -2.06 -10.06 4.81
CA ASP A 466 -1.00 -10.72 5.58
C ASP A 466 -1.46 -10.99 7.02
N ASN A 467 -1.33 -12.25 7.41
CA ASN A 467 -1.75 -12.82 8.69
C ASN A 467 -0.78 -12.39 9.81
N ASN A 468 -0.54 -11.08 9.95
CA ASN A 468 0.36 -10.51 10.94
C ASN A 468 -0.34 -10.46 12.29
N VAL A 469 -0.14 -11.54 13.05
CA VAL A 469 -0.43 -11.56 14.47
C VAL A 469 0.41 -10.46 15.14
N ILE A 470 -0.22 -9.49 15.81
CA ILE A 470 0.49 -8.37 16.48
C ILE A 470 1.41 -8.86 17.60
N ILE A 471 1.07 -9.98 18.25
CA ILE A 471 1.85 -10.57 19.34
C ILE A 471 2.48 -11.87 18.84
N ARG A 472 3.78 -12.04 19.05
CA ARG A 472 4.51 -13.22 18.59
C ARG A 472 3.96 -14.51 19.22
N GLU A 473 3.97 -15.59 18.45
CA GLU A 473 3.44 -16.88 18.90
C GLU A 473 4.23 -17.46 20.09
N ASP A 474 5.55 -17.27 20.12
CA ASP A 474 6.37 -17.71 21.25
C ASP A 474 6.06 -16.94 22.54
N VAL A 475 5.54 -15.71 22.47
CA VAL A 475 5.06 -14.99 23.66
C VAL A 475 3.77 -15.63 24.17
N ARG A 476 2.87 -16.06 23.27
CA ARG A 476 1.62 -16.74 23.67
C ARG A 476 1.88 -18.05 24.38
N GLU A 477 2.74 -18.90 23.82
CA GLU A 477 3.14 -20.17 24.46
C GLU A 477 3.67 -19.95 25.89
N GLN A 478 4.39 -18.85 26.11
CA GLN A 478 4.95 -18.51 27.41
C GLN A 478 3.88 -17.96 28.37
N LEU A 479 2.88 -17.23 27.88
CA LEU A 479 1.73 -16.83 28.67
C LEU A 479 0.89 -18.04 29.12
N ASP A 480 0.73 -19.03 28.25
CA ASP A 480 0.06 -20.30 28.59
C ASP A 480 0.86 -21.08 29.63
N THR A 481 2.18 -21.21 29.45
CA THR A 481 3.07 -21.82 30.46
C THR A 481 2.99 -21.08 31.81
N ALA A 482 2.88 -19.75 31.80
CA ALA A 482 2.69 -18.98 33.02
C ALA A 482 1.32 -19.20 33.67
N GLN A 483 0.29 -19.50 32.88
CA GLN A 483 -1.02 -19.88 33.38
C GLN A 483 -0.96 -21.25 34.09
N GLU A 484 -0.30 -22.24 33.49
CA GLU A 484 -0.07 -23.56 34.11
C GLU A 484 0.71 -23.43 35.44
N ILE A 485 1.79 -22.62 35.46
CA ILE A 485 2.51 -22.29 36.70
C ILE A 485 1.57 -21.68 37.73
N ARG A 486 0.67 -20.78 37.31
CA ARG A 486 -0.24 -20.13 38.25
C ARG A 486 -1.27 -21.11 38.81
N GLU A 487 -1.82 -21.99 37.99
CA GLU A 487 -2.82 -22.98 38.39
C GLU A 487 -2.23 -24.07 39.31
N ALA A 488 -0.98 -24.47 39.07
CA ALA A 488 -0.29 -25.45 39.92
C ALA A 488 0.05 -24.92 41.33
N PHE A 489 0.19 -23.61 41.50
CA PHE A 489 0.76 -23.01 42.72
C PHE A 489 -0.12 -22.00 43.46
N PHE A 490 -1.19 -21.48 42.85
CA PHE A 490 -2.05 -20.49 43.50
C PHE A 490 -3.49 -21.00 43.60
N SER A 491 -3.94 -21.21 44.83
CA SER A 491 -5.35 -21.53 45.11
C SER A 491 -6.13 -20.29 45.57
N ARG A 492 -7.42 -20.22 45.25
CA ARG A 492 -8.30 -19.10 45.65
C ARG A 492 -8.45 -18.93 47.17
N GLN A 493 -8.17 -19.97 47.95
CA GLN A 493 -8.40 -20.00 49.40
C GLN A 493 -7.12 -19.76 50.23
N ASN A 494 -5.96 -20.22 49.76
CA ASN A 494 -4.74 -20.29 50.60
C ASN A 494 -3.54 -19.51 50.04
N GLY A 495 -3.66 -18.81 48.91
CA GLY A 495 -2.52 -18.11 48.28
C GLY A 495 -1.52 -19.08 47.67
N LEU A 496 -0.22 -18.74 47.75
CA LEU A 496 0.88 -19.58 47.25
C LEU A 496 0.96 -20.90 48.04
N GLY A 497 0.79 -22.02 47.33
CA GLY A 497 1.11 -23.35 47.83
C GLY A 497 0.52 -24.47 47.00
N ALA A 498 1.10 -25.65 47.13
CA ALA A 498 0.67 -26.90 46.52
C ALA A 498 0.36 -27.95 47.59
N GLN A 499 -0.76 -28.65 47.41
CA GLN A 499 -1.16 -29.78 48.26
C GLN A 499 -0.94 -31.08 47.49
N PHE A 500 -0.40 -32.09 48.17
CA PHE A 500 -0.10 -33.38 47.57
C PHE A 500 -0.09 -34.49 48.61
N ALA A 501 -0.14 -35.73 48.17
CA ALA A 501 -0.06 -36.90 49.03
C ALA A 501 1.14 -37.78 48.65
N VAL A 502 1.82 -38.34 49.64
CA VAL A 502 2.96 -39.25 49.45
C VAL A 502 2.63 -40.60 50.05
N GLU A 503 2.54 -41.60 49.19
CA GLU A 503 2.33 -43.01 49.52
C GLU A 503 3.69 -43.73 49.56
N THR A 504 3.94 -44.47 50.63
CA THR A 504 5.11 -45.36 50.73
C THR A 504 4.87 -46.60 49.86
N VAL A 505 5.75 -46.91 48.90
CA VAL A 505 5.53 -48.05 47.99
C VAL A 505 6.42 -49.24 48.32
N SER A 506 7.74 -49.04 48.35
CA SER A 506 8.69 -50.12 48.62
C SER A 506 10.02 -49.61 49.14
N LEU A 507 10.62 -50.38 50.06
CA LEU A 507 11.96 -50.15 50.60
C LEU A 507 12.83 -51.39 50.35
N SER A 508 14.06 -51.20 49.90
CA SER A 508 14.99 -52.30 49.64
C SER A 508 15.27 -53.13 50.89
N GLY A 509 15.37 -54.46 50.75
CA GLY A 509 15.49 -55.39 51.87
C GLY A 509 16.76 -55.23 52.73
N ASN A 510 17.78 -54.52 52.24
CA ASN A 510 18.97 -54.14 53.01
C ASN A 510 18.77 -52.88 53.89
N LYS A 511 17.59 -52.27 53.88
CA LYS A 511 17.21 -51.11 54.69
C LYS A 511 16.00 -51.45 55.57
N ARG A 512 16.06 -51.07 56.84
CA ARG A 512 15.01 -51.35 57.84
C ARG A 512 14.02 -50.19 58.03
N ARG A 513 14.44 -48.95 57.72
CA ARG A 513 13.62 -47.75 57.90
C ARG A 513 14.02 -46.66 56.91
N SER A 514 13.03 -45.94 56.40
CA SER A 514 13.16 -44.74 55.58
C SER A 514 12.47 -43.59 56.28
N VAL A 515 13.15 -42.46 56.44
CA VAL A 515 12.57 -41.24 56.99
C VAL A 515 12.71 -40.14 55.95
N LEU A 516 11.60 -39.77 55.33
CA LEU A 516 11.48 -38.63 54.44
C LEU A 516 10.99 -37.43 55.24
N ASN A 517 11.78 -36.38 55.29
CA ASN A 517 11.45 -35.09 55.88
C ASN A 517 11.24 -34.09 54.75
N LEU A 518 10.05 -33.50 54.65
CA LEU A 518 9.72 -32.45 53.70
C LEU A 518 9.32 -31.21 54.51
N ASP A 519 10.32 -30.36 54.77
CA ASP A 519 10.19 -29.11 55.54
C ASP A 519 9.47 -29.32 56.88
N GLY A 520 9.89 -30.34 57.63
CA GLY A 520 9.34 -30.68 58.95
C GLY A 520 8.17 -31.65 58.93
N GLN A 521 7.63 -32.00 57.75
CA GLN A 521 6.60 -33.03 57.59
C GLN A 521 7.26 -34.39 57.36
N LEU A 522 7.08 -35.32 58.30
CA LEU A 522 7.78 -36.60 58.29
C LEU A 522 6.91 -37.73 57.70
N VAL A 523 7.48 -38.46 56.75
CA VAL A 523 6.96 -39.72 56.22
C VAL A 523 7.95 -40.83 56.59
N ASP A 524 7.61 -41.60 57.62
CA ASP A 524 8.42 -42.66 58.20
C ASP A 524 7.90 -44.05 57.83
N TYR A 525 8.75 -44.87 57.23
CA TYR A 525 8.40 -46.20 56.75
C TYR A 525 9.40 -47.25 57.24
N SER A 526 8.92 -48.27 57.95
CA SER A 526 9.75 -49.34 58.52
C SER A 526 9.34 -50.76 58.03
N GLN A 527 9.23 -50.96 56.71
CA GLN A 527 8.83 -52.24 56.09
C GLN A 527 7.45 -52.76 56.56
N GLY A 528 6.54 -51.84 56.91
CA GLY A 528 5.18 -52.15 57.36
C GLY A 528 4.14 -52.07 56.24
N ARG A 529 2.86 -51.92 56.62
CA ARG A 529 1.80 -51.61 55.66
C ARG A 529 2.07 -50.25 55.01
N ASN A 530 1.84 -50.17 53.71
CA ASN A 530 1.91 -48.91 52.98
C ASN A 530 0.84 -47.95 53.51
N TYR A 531 1.18 -46.67 53.58
CA TYR A 531 0.25 -45.61 53.98
C TYR A 531 0.52 -44.34 53.17
N THR A 532 -0.46 -43.45 53.17
CA THR A 532 -0.40 -42.17 52.46
C THR A 532 -0.37 -41.03 53.47
N ALA A 533 0.58 -40.12 53.31
CA ALA A 533 0.67 -38.88 54.07
C ALA A 533 0.28 -37.68 53.20
N HIS A 534 -0.64 -36.84 53.67
CA HIS A 534 -0.97 -35.57 53.01
C HIS A 534 -0.01 -34.48 53.46
N LEU A 535 0.51 -33.73 52.51
CA LEU A 535 1.60 -32.79 52.67
C LEU A 535 1.30 -31.48 51.94
N VAL A 536 1.96 -30.41 52.37
CA VAL A 536 1.88 -29.09 51.76
C VAL A 536 3.26 -28.51 51.46
N TRP A 537 3.33 -27.72 50.40
CA TRP A 537 4.46 -26.84 50.11
C TRP A 537 3.97 -25.41 49.84
N PRO A 538 4.70 -24.36 50.28
CA PRO A 538 5.78 -24.42 51.26
C PRO A 538 5.23 -24.66 52.67
N ASN A 539 6.01 -25.31 53.55
CA ASN A 539 5.63 -25.47 54.96
C ASN A 539 6.48 -24.57 55.86
N ASN A 540 5.92 -23.41 56.22
CA ASN A 540 6.66 -22.32 56.87
C ASN A 540 6.61 -22.40 58.40
N MET A 541 6.12 -23.51 58.96
CA MET A 541 5.81 -23.62 60.40
C MET A 541 7.03 -23.78 61.31
N ARG A 542 8.24 -23.98 60.77
CA ARG A 542 9.49 -24.18 61.54
C ARG A 542 10.69 -23.54 60.85
N GLU A 543 11.69 -23.09 61.63
CA GLU A 543 12.98 -22.67 61.09
C GLU A 543 13.77 -23.86 60.53
N GLY A 544 14.34 -23.69 59.34
CA GLY A 544 15.08 -24.73 58.62
C GLY A 544 14.22 -25.38 57.52
N ASN A 545 14.12 -24.71 56.37
CA ASN A 545 13.54 -25.30 55.14
C ASN A 545 14.51 -26.35 54.59
N GLU A 546 14.60 -27.49 55.28
CA GLU A 546 15.39 -28.64 54.86
C GLU A 546 14.46 -29.79 54.46
N SER A 547 14.69 -30.29 53.24
CA SER A 547 14.06 -31.50 52.74
C SER A 547 15.12 -32.59 52.61
N LYS A 548 14.89 -33.73 53.29
CA LYS A 548 15.90 -34.76 53.50
C LYS A 548 15.29 -36.16 53.49
N LEU A 549 15.91 -37.08 52.78
CA LEU A 549 15.62 -38.51 52.87
C LEU A 549 16.76 -39.23 53.59
N THR A 550 16.44 -40.02 54.61
CA THR A 550 17.40 -40.83 55.36
C THR A 550 17.03 -42.31 55.29
N LEU A 551 17.96 -43.14 54.81
CA LEU A 551 17.81 -44.60 54.83
C LEU A 551 18.66 -45.22 55.93
N ILE A 552 18.05 -46.09 56.73
CA ILE A 552 18.70 -46.77 57.85
C ILE A 552 18.92 -48.23 57.47
N GLY A 553 20.18 -48.66 57.47
CA GLY A 553 20.59 -50.03 57.16
C GLY A 553 20.12 -51.06 58.20
N VAL A 554 20.05 -52.32 57.77
CA VAL A 554 19.84 -53.46 58.68
C VAL A 554 21.09 -53.74 59.55
N SER A 555 22.28 -53.46 59.03
CA SER A 555 23.56 -53.49 59.76
C SER A 555 23.75 -52.18 60.53
N GLY A 556 24.42 -52.23 61.71
CA GLY A 556 24.55 -51.12 62.65
C GLY A 556 25.40 -49.90 62.23
N GLY A 557 25.53 -49.64 60.92
CA GLY A 557 26.23 -48.46 60.39
C GLY A 557 25.45 -47.15 60.59
N ALA A 558 26.15 -46.02 60.43
CA ALA A 558 25.53 -44.70 60.49
C ALA A 558 24.52 -44.51 59.34
N PRO A 559 23.33 -43.93 59.59
CA PRO A 559 22.38 -43.60 58.53
C PRO A 559 22.98 -42.68 57.47
N ARG A 560 22.58 -42.87 56.22
CA ARG A 560 22.97 -42.01 55.10
C ARG A 560 21.77 -41.26 54.58
N SER A 561 22.00 -40.02 54.16
CA SER A 561 20.95 -39.12 53.73
C SER A 561 21.33 -38.34 52.48
N ILE A 562 20.30 -37.96 51.74
CA ILE A 562 20.34 -36.87 50.75
C ILE A 562 19.52 -35.72 51.32
N SER A 563 20.03 -34.50 51.25
CA SER A 563 19.41 -33.32 51.87
C SER A 563 19.61 -32.10 51.00
N PHE A 564 18.58 -31.27 50.94
CA PHE A 564 18.60 -29.96 50.32
C PHE A 564 18.03 -28.94 51.30
N SER A 565 18.53 -27.71 51.23
CA SER A 565 18.09 -26.60 52.05
C SER A 565 17.68 -25.43 51.18
N GLY A 566 16.70 -24.66 51.63
CA GLY A 566 16.20 -23.49 50.93
C GLY A 566 14.68 -23.56 50.69
N PRO A 567 14.06 -22.48 50.23
CA PRO A 567 12.61 -22.45 49.98
C PRO A 567 12.14 -23.50 48.98
N TRP A 568 13.01 -23.96 48.07
CA TRP A 568 12.69 -24.97 47.07
C TRP A 568 13.28 -26.35 47.39
N ALA A 569 13.61 -26.61 48.64
CA ALA A 569 14.24 -27.87 49.07
C ALA A 569 13.43 -29.12 48.70
N GLN A 570 12.10 -29.08 48.82
CA GLN A 570 11.22 -30.21 48.44
C GLN A 570 11.36 -30.55 46.95
N PHE A 571 11.37 -29.52 46.10
CA PHE A 571 11.52 -29.65 44.65
C PHE A 571 12.89 -30.21 44.26
N ARG A 572 13.96 -29.70 44.88
CA ARG A 572 15.31 -30.22 44.69
C ARG A 572 15.43 -31.68 45.12
N LEU A 573 14.79 -32.05 46.24
CA LEU A 573 14.77 -33.42 46.69
C LEU A 573 14.05 -34.31 45.67
N PHE A 574 12.83 -33.98 45.26
CA PHE A 574 12.12 -34.75 44.24
C PHE A 574 12.89 -34.85 42.92
N GLY A 575 13.52 -33.76 42.47
CA GLY A 575 14.35 -33.73 41.26
C GLY A 575 15.65 -34.54 41.36
N ALA A 576 16.13 -34.86 42.58
CA ALA A 576 17.27 -35.76 42.78
C ALA A 576 16.86 -37.25 42.68
N GLY A 577 15.56 -37.55 42.71
CA GLY A 577 15.02 -38.89 42.53
C GLY A 577 14.80 -39.27 41.06
N GLN A 578 14.75 -40.56 40.79
CA GLN A 578 14.39 -41.08 39.48
C GLN A 578 12.86 -41.15 39.36
N LEU A 579 12.29 -40.25 38.55
CA LEU A 579 10.85 -40.20 38.27
C LEU A 579 10.46 -41.30 37.28
N THR A 580 9.37 -42.03 37.58
CA THR A 580 8.83 -43.13 36.76
C THR A 580 7.31 -43.14 36.86
N GLY A 581 6.64 -43.66 35.82
CA GLY A 581 5.17 -43.80 35.83
C GLY A 581 4.45 -42.46 36.00
N VAL A 582 4.94 -41.41 35.34
CA VAL A 582 4.32 -40.07 35.34
C VAL A 582 3.00 -40.16 34.58
N GLN A 583 1.91 -39.85 35.27
CA GLN A 583 0.54 -39.80 34.76
C GLN A 583 -0.12 -38.52 35.29
N GLU A 584 -1.30 -38.17 34.77
CA GLU A 584 -2.12 -37.09 35.33
C GLU A 584 -2.40 -37.35 36.82
N GLY A 585 -2.05 -36.39 37.68
CA GLY A 585 -2.27 -36.46 39.12
C GLY A 585 -1.41 -37.47 39.90
N THR A 586 -0.51 -38.25 39.27
CA THR A 586 0.35 -39.20 40.01
C THR A 586 1.68 -39.52 39.35
N PHE A 587 2.71 -39.76 40.16
CA PHE A 587 4.00 -40.27 39.69
C PHE A 587 4.72 -41.06 40.79
N SER A 588 5.70 -41.88 40.40
CA SER A 588 6.56 -42.59 41.34
C SER A 588 7.97 -42.03 41.32
N VAL A 589 8.54 -41.75 42.49
CA VAL A 589 9.92 -41.28 42.65
C VAL A 589 10.75 -42.34 43.38
N ARG A 590 11.85 -42.75 42.76
CA ARG A 590 12.82 -43.68 43.34
C ARG A 590 14.07 -42.93 43.79
N PHE A 591 14.39 -43.06 45.07
CA PHE A 591 15.62 -42.55 45.63
C PHE A 591 16.61 -43.68 45.87
N ASN A 592 17.83 -43.53 45.37
CA ASN A 592 18.92 -44.47 45.65
C ASN A 592 19.87 -43.82 46.67
N VAL A 593 19.98 -44.40 47.87
CA VAL A 593 20.83 -43.89 48.95
C VAL A 593 21.57 -45.08 49.59
N ASP A 594 22.91 -44.99 49.66
CA ASP A 594 23.75 -45.98 50.35
C ASP A 594 23.54 -47.44 49.87
N GLY A 595 23.43 -47.64 48.55
CA GLY A 595 23.22 -48.97 47.97
C GLY A 595 21.86 -49.61 48.29
N GLY A 596 20.91 -48.85 48.84
CA GLY A 596 19.50 -49.23 48.92
C GLY A 596 18.63 -48.23 48.18
N ALA A 597 17.36 -48.56 48.01
CA ALA A 597 16.38 -47.70 47.36
C ALA A 597 15.05 -47.64 48.12
N MET A 598 14.44 -46.47 48.10
CA MET A 598 13.07 -46.22 48.55
C MET A 598 12.25 -45.67 47.39
N VAL A 599 11.06 -46.21 47.18
CA VAL A 599 10.09 -45.73 46.19
C VAL A 599 8.89 -45.14 46.92
N TYR A 600 8.57 -43.91 46.56
CA TYR A 600 7.35 -43.22 46.96
C TYR A 600 6.47 -43.02 45.74
N ARG A 601 5.14 -43.08 45.92
CA ARG A 601 4.17 -42.61 44.92
C ARG A 601 3.60 -41.29 45.40
N VAL A 602 3.66 -40.29 44.56
CA VAL A 602 3.14 -38.95 44.83
C VAL A 602 1.83 -38.79 44.08
N HIS A 603 0.84 -38.21 44.75
CA HIS A 603 -0.48 -37.89 44.21
C HIS A 603 -0.68 -36.37 44.30
N THR A 604 -1.06 -35.71 43.22
CA THR A 604 -1.31 -34.26 43.13
C THR A 604 -2.76 -34.01 42.76
N ASP A 605 -3.36 -32.94 43.30
CA ASP A 605 -4.77 -32.62 43.06
C ASP A 605 -5.01 -31.85 41.75
N THR A 606 -3.95 -31.26 41.18
CA THR A 606 -3.97 -30.48 39.93
C THR A 606 -3.59 -31.35 38.73
N GLU A 607 -4.20 -31.07 37.57
CA GLU A 607 -3.77 -31.61 36.27
C GLU A 607 -2.31 -31.18 35.99
N ASP A 608 -1.96 -29.94 36.35
CA ASP A 608 -0.60 -29.41 36.29
C ASP A 608 0.22 -29.80 37.53
N ASN A 609 1.07 -30.81 37.38
CA ASN A 609 1.91 -31.32 38.45
C ASN A 609 3.18 -30.46 38.64
N PRO A 610 3.36 -29.79 39.80
CA PRO A 610 4.51 -28.92 40.00
C PRO A 610 5.85 -29.68 40.17
N PHE A 611 5.83 -30.99 40.44
CA PHE A 611 7.01 -31.76 40.89
C PHE A 611 7.67 -32.63 39.81
N THR A 612 7.06 -32.80 38.64
CA THR A 612 7.57 -33.68 37.57
C THR A 612 8.66 -33.04 36.70
N GLY A 613 8.96 -31.75 36.92
CA GLY A 613 9.95 -30.99 36.17
C GLY A 613 9.45 -30.58 34.79
N GLY A 614 10.20 -29.70 34.11
CA GLY A 614 9.84 -29.20 32.77
C GLY A 614 9.20 -27.81 32.82
N LEU A 615 8.12 -27.65 33.60
CA LEU A 615 7.31 -26.43 33.68
C LEU A 615 8.14 -25.14 33.85
N PHE A 616 9.00 -25.08 34.86
CA PHE A 616 9.86 -23.91 35.10
C PHE A 616 11.03 -23.74 34.13
N SER A 617 11.56 -24.86 33.62
CA SER A 617 12.71 -24.83 32.70
C SER A 617 12.32 -24.42 31.28
N GLN A 618 11.05 -24.59 30.92
CA GLN A 618 10.48 -24.18 29.63
C GLN A 618 10.03 -22.72 29.65
N PHE A 619 9.74 -22.17 30.84
CA PHE A 619 9.34 -20.78 30.98
C PHE A 619 10.51 -19.80 30.76
N ARG A 620 10.41 -18.98 29.72
CA ARG A 620 11.34 -17.92 29.33
C ARG A 620 10.55 -16.78 28.71
N LEU A 621 10.91 -15.54 29.04
CA LEU A 621 10.24 -14.38 28.47
C LEU A 621 11.09 -13.78 27.34
N PRO A 622 10.56 -13.69 26.11
CA PRO A 622 11.21 -12.96 25.03
C PRO A 622 11.32 -11.47 25.35
N ASP A 623 12.39 -10.83 24.87
CA ASP A 623 12.61 -9.39 25.07
C ASP A 623 11.65 -8.51 24.24
N THR A 624 11.05 -9.06 23.18
CA THR A 624 10.12 -8.35 22.28
C THR A 624 8.73 -9.00 22.26
N LEU A 625 7.69 -8.18 22.17
CA LEU A 625 6.29 -8.64 22.11
C LEU A 625 5.81 -8.95 20.69
N TYR A 626 6.32 -8.21 19.71
CA TYR A 626 5.89 -8.21 18.32
C TYR A 626 7.02 -8.63 17.38
#